data_AF-A0A258R2J2-F1
#
_entry.id   AF-A0A258R2J2-F1
#
_cell.length_a   1.000
_cell.length_b   1.000
_cell.length_c   1.000
_cell.angle_alpha   90.00
_cell.angle_beta   90.00
_cell.angle_gamma   90.00
#
_symmetry.space_group_name_H-M   'P 1'
#
loop_
_entity.id
_entity.type
_entity.pdbx_description
1 polymer ?
#
loop_
_entity_poly.entity_id
_entity_poly.type
_entity_poly.pdbx_seq_one_letter_code
_entity_poly.pdbx_strand_id
1 'polypeptide(L)'
;MSSLSTIEKQRFEDLFGMSSGYVLNFSDQKFAEFFRQDVGINIYDPRYAYNGTSKAKRLRAFWEIEEPANLGRALERLLEVWRYLNEPGKDARADRQFEDCTRTAARLLGRELKQETESDFLKRDFGAISVEGLGLDHGVEKILAARVKEAVECVAAGAPLSAIFMCGSVLEGILMAVALKNPADFNRASASPKQKETGKVRPFHEWTLANLIDVSHEVGVPESKQRNGYASLSMSLNESIVEDADLEWFGELGYAVGHGPQLVPGEPAAVRESFGEVVLVGRLREAIWRPANAGSAIPADARPTIKRYLQVRIEGNQKP
;
A
#
# COMPACT_ATOMS: atom_id res chain seq x y z
N MET A 1 26.17 -23.94 -22.83
CA MET A 1 25.12 -23.01 -23.32
C MET A 1 24.83 -22.04 -22.20
N SER A 2 24.81 -20.73 -22.48
CA SER A 2 24.55 -19.74 -21.44
C SER A 2 23.18 -19.96 -20.79
N SER A 3 23.14 -19.85 -19.47
CA SER A 3 21.94 -19.99 -18.64
C SER A 3 21.04 -18.76 -18.65
N LEU A 4 21.46 -17.69 -19.35
CA LEU A 4 20.69 -16.47 -19.58
C LEU A 4 20.26 -16.37 -21.05
N SER A 5 19.00 -16.00 -21.27
CA SER A 5 18.49 -15.60 -22.58
C SER A 5 19.03 -14.22 -22.99
N THR A 6 18.94 -13.89 -24.27
CA THR A 6 19.36 -12.58 -24.81
C THR A 6 18.66 -11.41 -24.12
N ILE A 7 17.36 -11.54 -23.84
CA ILE A 7 16.58 -10.49 -23.17
C ILE A 7 17.03 -10.31 -21.73
N GLU A 8 17.29 -11.41 -21.01
CA GLU A 8 17.80 -11.35 -19.63
C GLU A 8 19.16 -10.67 -19.56
N LYS A 9 20.07 -10.99 -20.49
CA LYS A 9 21.37 -10.30 -20.61
C LYS A 9 21.19 -8.80 -20.84
N GLN A 10 20.30 -8.40 -21.76
CA GLN A 10 20.05 -6.99 -22.02
C GLN A 10 19.50 -6.25 -20.79
N ARG A 11 18.61 -6.88 -20.02
CA ARG A 11 18.09 -6.29 -18.77
C ARG A 11 19.20 -6.05 -17.75
N PHE A 12 20.10 -7.01 -17.55
CA PHE A 12 21.25 -6.82 -16.68
C PHE A 12 22.24 -5.78 -17.22
N GLU A 13 22.47 -5.73 -18.53
CA GLU A 13 23.31 -4.70 -19.17
C GLU A 13 22.79 -3.29 -18.91
N ASP A 14 21.48 -3.09 -19.11
CA ASP A 14 20.80 -1.81 -18.90
C ASP A 14 20.86 -1.43 -17.42
N LEU A 15 20.46 -2.34 -16.54
CA LEU A 15 20.35 -2.10 -15.10
C LEU A 15 21.72 -1.79 -14.47
N PHE A 16 22.76 -2.52 -14.88
CA PHE A 16 24.12 -2.33 -14.37
C PHE A 16 24.93 -1.26 -15.13
N GLY A 17 24.34 -0.58 -16.13
CA GLY A 17 24.98 0.50 -16.86
C GLY A 17 26.21 0.06 -17.66
N MET A 18 26.16 -1.12 -18.28
CA MET A 18 27.33 -1.78 -18.87
C MET A 18 27.65 -1.41 -20.32
N SER A 19 26.75 -0.68 -20.99
CA SER A 19 26.91 -0.25 -22.39
C SER A 19 28.17 0.59 -22.63
N SER A 20 28.58 1.40 -21.66
CA SER A 20 29.78 2.24 -21.70
C SER A 20 31.04 1.56 -21.12
N GLY A 21 30.94 0.28 -20.76
CA GLY A 21 32.05 -0.50 -20.18
C GLY A 21 32.21 -0.35 -18.66
N TYR A 22 31.32 0.40 -18.01
CA TYR A 22 31.18 0.42 -16.55
C TYR A 22 30.42 -0.82 -16.05
N VAL A 23 30.43 -1.04 -14.74
CA VAL A 23 29.55 -2.00 -14.06
C VAL A 23 29.19 -1.33 -12.75
N LEU A 24 27.96 -0.83 -12.64
CA LEU A 24 27.54 0.05 -11.54
C LEU A 24 28.57 1.17 -11.31
N ASN A 25 28.91 1.46 -10.06
CA ASN A 25 29.92 2.44 -9.67
C ASN A 25 31.29 1.79 -9.33
N PHE A 26 31.55 0.56 -9.76
CA PHE A 26 32.78 -0.14 -9.39
C PHE A 26 34.01 0.40 -10.14
N SER A 27 35.11 0.60 -9.39
CA SER A 27 36.46 0.60 -9.96
C SER A 27 36.93 -0.83 -10.19
N ASP A 28 37.95 -1.02 -11.05
CA ASP A 28 38.46 -2.36 -11.35
C ASP A 28 38.98 -3.08 -10.09
N GLN A 29 39.61 -2.37 -9.16
CA GLN A 29 40.06 -2.91 -7.87
C GLN A 29 38.89 -3.36 -6.99
N LYS A 30 37.87 -2.49 -6.83
CA LYS A 30 36.69 -2.80 -6.01
C LYS A 30 35.87 -3.95 -6.61
N PHE A 31 35.79 -4.00 -7.94
CA PHE A 31 35.12 -5.10 -8.65
C PHE A 31 35.82 -6.44 -8.42
N ALA A 32 37.17 -6.45 -8.47
CA ALA A 32 37.96 -7.64 -8.17
C ALA A 32 37.76 -8.11 -6.73
N GLU A 33 37.75 -7.18 -5.79
CA GLU A 33 37.55 -7.46 -4.36
C GLU A 33 36.16 -8.01 -4.08
N PHE A 34 35.11 -7.36 -4.59
CA PHE A 34 33.72 -7.80 -4.49
C PHE A 34 33.53 -9.23 -5.00
N PHE A 35 34.05 -9.54 -6.20
CA PHE A 35 33.93 -10.90 -6.74
C PHE A 35 34.67 -11.95 -5.89
N ARG A 36 35.80 -11.59 -5.28
CA ARG A 36 36.52 -12.52 -4.40
C ARG A 36 35.83 -12.71 -3.05
N GLN A 37 35.33 -11.64 -2.44
CA GLN A 37 34.77 -11.67 -1.09
C GLN A 37 33.31 -12.13 -1.08
N ASP A 38 32.47 -11.53 -1.91
CA ASP A 38 31.02 -11.75 -1.89
C ASP A 38 30.57 -12.91 -2.78
N VAL A 39 31.29 -13.12 -3.88
CA VAL A 39 30.98 -14.18 -4.86
C VAL A 39 31.91 -15.39 -4.71
N GLY A 40 33.07 -15.25 -4.07
CA GLY A 40 34.05 -16.33 -3.91
C GLY A 40 34.78 -16.73 -5.20
N ILE A 41 34.84 -15.83 -6.21
CA ILE A 41 35.40 -16.11 -7.53
C ILE A 41 36.39 -15.02 -7.94
N ASN A 42 37.54 -15.41 -8.51
CA ASN A 42 38.44 -14.45 -9.14
C ASN A 42 37.97 -14.10 -10.56
N ILE A 43 37.17 -13.05 -10.72
CA ILE A 43 36.66 -12.60 -12.04
C ILE A 43 37.76 -12.17 -13.03
N TYR A 44 38.97 -11.92 -12.52
CA TYR A 44 40.13 -11.58 -13.34
C TYR A 44 40.94 -12.81 -13.82
N ASP A 45 40.48 -14.02 -13.50
CA ASP A 45 41.06 -15.25 -14.03
C ASP A 45 41.11 -15.23 -15.58
N PRO A 46 42.19 -15.74 -16.22
CA PRO A 46 42.31 -15.79 -17.68
C PRO A 46 41.12 -16.42 -18.39
N ARG A 47 40.39 -17.35 -17.75
CA ARG A 47 39.20 -17.99 -18.34
C ARG A 47 38.09 -17.01 -18.70
N TYR A 48 38.02 -15.85 -18.04
CA TYR A 48 37.02 -14.80 -18.33
C TYR A 48 37.53 -13.73 -19.30
N ALA A 49 38.76 -13.84 -19.81
CA ALA A 49 39.36 -12.81 -20.66
C ALA A 49 39.17 -13.05 -22.16
N TYR A 50 38.49 -14.13 -22.57
CA TYR A 50 38.46 -14.57 -23.97
C TYR A 50 37.80 -13.56 -24.94
N ASN A 51 36.87 -12.73 -24.45
CA ASN A 51 36.25 -11.64 -25.21
C ASN A 51 36.74 -10.24 -24.79
N GLY A 52 37.85 -10.18 -24.05
CA GLY A 52 38.57 -8.97 -23.64
C GLY A 52 38.74 -8.82 -22.12
N THR A 53 39.55 -7.84 -21.72
CA THR A 53 40.14 -7.79 -20.38
C THR A 53 39.48 -6.81 -19.41
N SER A 54 38.54 -5.96 -19.87
CA SER A 54 37.84 -5.00 -19.00
C SER A 54 36.81 -5.70 -18.09
N LYS A 55 36.47 -5.07 -16.97
CA LYS A 55 35.47 -5.61 -16.00
C LYS A 55 34.15 -6.00 -16.65
N ALA A 56 33.57 -5.14 -17.50
CA ALA A 56 32.31 -5.42 -18.18
C ALA A 56 32.44 -6.59 -19.17
N LYS A 57 33.56 -6.67 -19.91
CA LYS A 57 33.82 -7.79 -20.82
C LYS A 57 34.03 -9.11 -20.07
N ARG A 58 34.69 -9.07 -18.92
CA ARG A 58 34.86 -10.23 -18.03
C ARG A 58 33.53 -10.67 -17.41
N LEU A 59 32.66 -9.73 -17.03
CA LEU A 59 31.33 -10.05 -16.53
C LEU A 59 30.45 -10.70 -17.62
N ARG A 60 30.52 -10.21 -18.86
CA ARG A 60 29.85 -10.86 -20.00
C ARG A 60 30.39 -12.28 -20.24
N ALA A 61 31.71 -12.45 -20.23
CA ALA A 61 32.34 -13.76 -20.34
C ALA A 61 31.87 -14.71 -19.21
N PHE A 62 31.77 -14.20 -17.99
CA PHE A 62 31.25 -14.92 -16.83
C PHE A 62 29.80 -15.38 -17.05
N TRP A 63 28.93 -14.57 -17.66
CA TRP A 63 27.54 -14.98 -18.00
C TRP A 63 27.44 -16.13 -19.00
N GLU A 64 28.47 -16.35 -19.82
CA GLU A 64 28.45 -17.40 -20.85
C GLU A 64 28.98 -18.74 -20.34
N ILE A 65 29.99 -18.71 -19.47
CA ILE A 65 30.80 -19.90 -19.15
C ILE A 65 30.63 -20.42 -17.72
N GLU A 66 30.01 -19.66 -16.82
CA GLU A 66 29.82 -20.11 -15.44
C GLU A 66 28.58 -20.96 -15.20
N GLU A 67 28.68 -21.74 -14.13
CA GLU A 67 27.57 -22.56 -13.65
C GLU A 67 26.41 -21.69 -13.12
N PRO A 68 25.15 -22.09 -13.34
CA PRO A 68 23.98 -21.32 -12.94
C PRO A 68 24.00 -20.84 -11.48
N ALA A 69 24.48 -21.67 -10.54
CA ALA A 69 24.56 -21.32 -9.13
C ALA A 69 25.54 -20.16 -8.85
N ASN A 70 26.73 -20.20 -9.47
CA ASN A 70 27.73 -19.13 -9.33
C ASN A 70 27.25 -17.84 -9.99
N LEU A 71 26.62 -17.97 -11.17
CA LEU A 71 26.05 -16.84 -11.88
C LEU A 71 24.90 -16.19 -11.11
N GLY A 72 23.96 -16.99 -10.62
CA GLY A 72 22.85 -16.53 -9.80
C GLY A 72 23.31 -15.80 -8.55
N ARG A 73 24.32 -16.34 -7.84
CA ARG A 73 24.92 -15.69 -6.67
C ARG A 73 25.55 -14.35 -7.03
N ALA A 74 26.33 -14.29 -8.10
CA ALA A 74 26.96 -13.04 -8.53
C ALA A 74 25.94 -11.96 -8.89
N LEU A 75 24.88 -12.34 -9.63
CA LEU A 75 23.81 -11.43 -10.03
C LEU A 75 22.99 -10.96 -8.82
N GLU A 76 22.65 -11.85 -7.88
CA GLU A 76 21.97 -11.50 -6.62
C GLU A 76 22.77 -10.45 -5.84
N ARG A 77 24.08 -10.67 -5.66
CA ARG A 77 24.96 -9.70 -4.98
C ARG A 77 25.09 -8.37 -5.71
N LEU A 78 25.15 -8.38 -7.05
CA LEU A 78 25.20 -7.14 -7.83
C LEU A 78 23.87 -6.37 -7.76
N LEU A 79 22.73 -7.07 -7.68
CA LEU A 79 21.42 -6.46 -7.47
C LEU A 79 21.30 -5.82 -6.09
N GLU A 80 21.84 -6.43 -5.04
CA GLU A 80 21.93 -5.81 -3.69
C GLU A 80 22.68 -4.46 -3.76
N VAL A 81 23.80 -4.41 -4.48
CA VAL A 81 24.56 -3.17 -4.70
C VAL A 81 23.75 -2.16 -5.51
N TRP A 82 23.07 -2.60 -6.58
CA TRP A 82 22.21 -1.71 -7.36
C TRP A 82 21.11 -1.09 -6.48
N ARG A 83 20.46 -1.88 -5.63
CA ARG A 83 19.40 -1.39 -4.73
C ARG A 83 19.93 -0.41 -3.69
N TYR A 84 21.15 -0.60 -3.21
CA TYR A 84 21.80 0.36 -2.32
C TYR A 84 22.08 1.72 -3.00
N LEU A 85 22.39 1.71 -4.31
CA LEU A 85 22.73 2.92 -5.06
C LEU A 85 21.50 3.65 -5.62
N ASN A 86 20.34 3.00 -5.67
CA ASN A 86 19.14 3.52 -6.33
C ASN A 86 17.95 3.53 -5.37
N GLU A 87 17.40 4.71 -5.16
CA GLU A 87 16.23 4.91 -4.30
C GLU A 87 14.97 4.29 -4.95
N PRO A 88 14.21 3.47 -4.20
CA PRO A 88 12.94 2.90 -4.67
C PRO A 88 11.96 3.99 -5.13
N GLY A 89 11.18 3.73 -6.19
CA GLY A 89 10.11 4.61 -6.64
C GLY A 89 10.56 5.83 -7.45
N LYS A 90 11.87 6.08 -7.54
CA LYS A 90 12.42 7.20 -8.32
C LYS A 90 12.30 6.97 -9.84
N ASP A 91 12.44 5.73 -10.30
CA ASP A 91 12.27 5.34 -11.70
C ASP A 91 11.51 4.01 -11.79
N ALA A 92 10.22 4.11 -12.10
CA ALA A 92 9.33 2.96 -12.23
C ALA A 92 9.75 1.95 -13.31
N ARG A 93 10.48 2.38 -14.35
CA ARG A 93 11.00 1.45 -15.37
C ARG A 93 12.19 0.68 -14.80
N ALA A 94 13.09 1.36 -14.10
CA ALA A 94 14.26 0.73 -13.49
C ALA A 94 13.84 -0.23 -12.37
N ASP A 95 12.86 0.13 -11.54
CA ASP A 95 12.30 -0.76 -10.51
C ASP A 95 11.69 -2.04 -11.11
N ARG A 96 10.92 -1.93 -12.20
CA ARG A 96 10.41 -3.12 -12.91
C ARG A 96 11.53 -3.99 -13.46
N GLN A 97 12.59 -3.38 -14.03
CA GLN A 97 13.74 -4.13 -14.51
C GLN A 97 14.49 -4.83 -13.37
N PHE A 98 14.61 -4.17 -12.21
CA PHE A 98 15.20 -4.73 -11.00
C PHE A 98 14.44 -5.97 -10.51
N GLU A 99 13.11 -5.92 -10.48
CA GLU A 99 12.27 -7.07 -10.11
C GLU A 99 12.45 -8.25 -11.08
N ASP A 100 12.44 -8.00 -12.38
CA ASP A 100 12.67 -9.01 -13.42
C ASP A 100 14.07 -9.65 -13.30
N CYS A 101 15.10 -8.83 -13.03
CA CYS A 101 16.46 -9.30 -12.83
C CYS A 101 16.59 -10.14 -11.54
N THR A 102 15.92 -9.72 -10.47
CA THR A 102 15.86 -10.47 -9.20
C THR A 102 15.21 -11.83 -9.39
N ARG A 103 14.14 -11.90 -10.17
CA ARG A 103 13.48 -13.16 -10.55
C ARG A 103 14.41 -14.09 -11.33
N THR A 104 15.17 -13.52 -12.26
CA THR A 104 16.14 -14.27 -13.06
C THR A 104 17.26 -14.83 -12.18
N ALA A 105 17.81 -14.03 -11.26
CA ALA A 105 18.84 -14.47 -10.32
C ALA A 105 18.32 -15.58 -9.39
N ALA A 106 17.10 -15.44 -8.85
CA ALA A 106 16.47 -16.46 -8.02
C ALA A 106 16.26 -17.78 -8.78
N ARG A 107 15.80 -17.72 -10.04
CA ARG A 107 15.66 -18.90 -10.92
C ARG A 107 16.99 -19.63 -11.09
N LEU A 108 18.07 -18.90 -11.34
CA LEU A 108 19.42 -19.48 -11.50
C LEU A 108 19.91 -20.17 -10.22
N LEU A 109 19.45 -19.72 -9.05
CA LEU A 109 19.71 -20.33 -7.75
C LEU A 109 18.74 -21.48 -7.42
N GLY A 110 17.84 -21.86 -8.33
CA GLY A 110 16.83 -22.89 -8.10
C GLY A 110 15.73 -22.46 -7.12
N ARG A 111 15.59 -21.14 -6.86
CA ARG A 111 14.51 -20.58 -6.05
C ARG A 111 13.35 -20.20 -6.96
N GLU A 112 12.18 -20.78 -6.74
CA GLU A 112 10.94 -20.28 -7.35
C GLU A 112 10.45 -19.06 -6.56
N LEU A 113 10.64 -17.87 -7.12
CA LEU A 113 9.86 -16.71 -6.70
C LEU A 113 8.46 -16.86 -7.34
N LYS A 114 7.51 -17.42 -6.59
CA LYS A 114 6.11 -17.44 -7.00
C LYS A 114 5.65 -16.00 -7.18
N GLN A 115 5.25 -15.67 -8.41
CA GLN A 115 4.50 -14.45 -8.66
C GLN A 115 3.12 -14.66 -8.02
N GLU A 116 2.83 -13.92 -6.96
CA GLU A 116 1.49 -13.92 -6.40
C GLU A 116 0.53 -13.37 -7.46
N THR A 117 -0.49 -14.14 -7.82
CA THR A 117 -1.53 -13.63 -8.71
C THR A 117 -2.47 -12.74 -7.91
N GLU A 118 -3.19 -11.84 -8.58
CA GLU A 118 -4.24 -11.04 -7.93
C GLU A 118 -5.25 -11.93 -7.21
N SER A 119 -5.61 -13.08 -7.80
CA SER A 119 -6.51 -14.04 -7.16
C SER A 119 -5.92 -14.65 -5.89
N ASP A 120 -4.61 -14.92 -5.88
CA ASP A 120 -3.92 -15.43 -4.69
C ASP A 120 -3.85 -14.35 -3.59
N PHE A 121 -3.59 -13.09 -3.97
CA PHE A 121 -3.62 -11.94 -3.06
C PHE A 121 -5.01 -11.75 -2.44
N LEU A 122 -6.09 -11.75 -3.25
CA LEU A 122 -7.47 -11.57 -2.78
C LEU A 122 -7.97 -12.73 -1.92
N LYS A 123 -7.39 -13.92 -2.05
CA LYS A 123 -7.71 -15.09 -1.21
C LYS A 123 -6.91 -15.15 0.08
N ARG A 124 -6.02 -14.19 0.33
CA ARG A 124 -5.27 -14.14 1.59
C ARG A 124 -6.23 -13.97 2.75
N ASP A 125 -6.19 -14.93 3.66
CA ASP A 125 -6.81 -14.81 4.97
C ASP A 125 -5.77 -14.20 5.93
N PHE A 126 -6.02 -12.96 6.34
CA PHE A 126 -5.20 -12.25 7.33
C PHE A 126 -5.61 -12.59 8.77
N GLY A 127 -6.52 -13.54 8.96
CA GLY A 127 -7.05 -13.95 10.25
C GLY A 127 -8.11 -13.00 10.79
N ALA A 128 -8.56 -13.27 12.02
CA ALA A 128 -9.54 -12.43 12.69
C ALA A 128 -8.94 -11.05 13.00
N ILE A 129 -9.58 -9.99 12.52
CA ILE A 129 -9.27 -8.61 12.91
C ILE A 129 -9.66 -8.44 14.37
N SER A 130 -8.67 -8.26 15.25
CA SER A 130 -8.90 -7.93 16.65
C SER A 130 -8.41 -6.52 16.95
N VAL A 131 -9.23 -5.78 17.68
CA VAL A 131 -8.89 -4.47 18.23
C VAL A 131 -8.51 -4.55 19.70
N GLU A 132 -8.59 -5.74 20.29
CA GLU A 132 -8.22 -6.01 21.66
C GLU A 132 -6.69 -5.97 21.82
N GLY A 133 -6.23 -5.43 22.95
CA GLY A 133 -4.78 -5.38 23.24
C GLY A 133 -4.01 -4.28 22.49
N LEU A 134 -4.71 -3.48 21.67
CA LEU A 134 -4.18 -2.23 21.11
C LEU A 134 -3.96 -1.16 22.20
N GLY A 135 -4.44 -1.42 23.42
CA GLY A 135 -4.33 -0.56 24.61
C GLY A 135 -5.12 0.73 24.49
N LEU A 136 -6.25 0.68 23.79
CA LEU A 136 -7.11 1.83 23.56
C LEU A 136 -7.93 2.14 24.82
N ASP A 137 -8.59 3.30 24.84
CA ASP A 137 -9.63 3.52 25.82
C ASP A 137 -10.73 2.46 25.64
N HIS A 138 -11.25 1.92 26.74
CA HIS A 138 -12.24 0.83 26.72
C HIS A 138 -13.51 1.19 25.94
N GLY A 139 -13.92 2.46 25.94
CA GLY A 139 -15.05 2.94 25.15
C GLY A 139 -14.75 2.89 23.65
N VAL A 140 -13.55 3.32 23.25
CA VAL A 140 -13.09 3.29 21.84
C VAL A 140 -12.92 1.87 21.35
N GLU A 141 -12.33 0.98 22.15
CA GLU A 141 -12.14 -0.43 21.80
C GLU A 141 -13.47 -1.13 21.51
N LYS A 142 -14.49 -0.91 22.36
CA LYS A 142 -15.84 -1.44 22.12
C LYS A 142 -16.47 -0.95 20.84
N ILE A 143 -16.32 0.35 20.53
CA ILE A 143 -16.85 0.93 19.30
C ILE A 143 -16.17 0.29 18.10
N LEU A 144 -14.84 0.21 18.10
CA LEU A 144 -14.08 -0.40 17.01
C LEU A 144 -14.40 -1.88 16.85
N ALA A 145 -14.55 -2.63 17.93
CA ALA A 145 -14.92 -4.05 17.88
C ALA A 145 -16.32 -4.24 17.26
N ALA A 146 -17.28 -3.39 17.62
CA ALA A 146 -18.60 -3.39 17.00
C ALA A 146 -18.53 -3.06 15.50
N ARG A 147 -17.69 -2.09 15.11
CA ARG A 147 -17.50 -1.72 13.69
C ARG A 147 -16.83 -2.81 12.87
N VAL A 148 -15.83 -3.49 13.42
CA VAL A 148 -15.21 -4.68 12.79
C VAL A 148 -16.25 -5.77 12.58
N LYS A 149 -17.06 -6.06 13.61
CA LYS A 149 -18.14 -7.04 13.49
C LYS A 149 -19.14 -6.66 12.40
N GLU A 150 -19.58 -5.40 12.36
CA GLU A 150 -20.48 -4.89 11.31
C GLU A 150 -19.86 -5.02 9.90
N ALA A 151 -18.55 -4.75 9.75
CA ALA A 151 -17.85 -4.92 8.47
C ALA A 151 -17.87 -6.39 7.98
N VAL A 152 -17.60 -7.34 8.88
CA VAL A 152 -17.66 -8.78 8.59
C VAL A 152 -19.08 -9.21 8.19
N GLU A 153 -20.09 -8.73 8.90
CA GLU A 153 -21.50 -9.00 8.57
C GLU A 153 -21.89 -8.41 7.21
N CYS A 154 -21.38 -7.22 6.86
CA CYS A 154 -21.61 -6.62 5.54
C CYS A 154 -21.03 -7.48 4.41
N VAL A 155 -19.82 -8.03 4.58
CA VAL A 155 -19.23 -8.95 3.59
C VAL A 155 -20.08 -10.21 3.45
N ALA A 156 -20.49 -10.82 4.57
CA ALA A 156 -21.32 -12.03 4.57
C ALA A 156 -22.71 -11.80 3.95
N ALA A 157 -23.25 -10.58 4.07
CA ALA A 157 -24.51 -10.18 3.46
C ALA A 157 -24.40 -9.75 1.98
N GLY A 158 -23.21 -9.80 1.38
CA GLY A 158 -23.00 -9.35 -0.01
C GLY A 158 -23.11 -7.83 -0.18
N ALA A 159 -22.78 -7.07 0.88
CA ALA A 159 -22.78 -5.60 0.89
C ALA A 159 -21.33 -5.05 0.93
N PRO A 160 -20.53 -5.22 -0.14
CA PRO A 160 -19.10 -4.88 -0.15
C PRO A 160 -18.84 -3.38 0.06
N LEU A 161 -19.71 -2.51 -0.47
CA LEU A 161 -19.56 -1.06 -0.31
C LEU A 161 -19.67 -0.64 1.16
N SER A 162 -20.65 -1.19 1.88
CA SER A 162 -20.78 -0.94 3.32
C SER A 162 -19.57 -1.47 4.07
N ALA A 163 -19.03 -2.65 3.71
CA ALA A 163 -17.82 -3.18 4.31
C ALA A 163 -16.61 -2.23 4.11
N ILE A 164 -16.41 -1.69 2.91
CA ILE A 164 -15.30 -0.76 2.60
C ILE A 164 -15.37 0.50 3.48
N PHE A 165 -16.52 1.16 3.56
CA PHE A 165 -16.68 2.34 4.43
C PHE A 165 -16.40 2.03 5.90
N MET A 166 -16.85 0.86 6.34
CA MET A 166 -16.63 0.40 7.71
C MET A 166 -15.15 0.15 7.98
N CYS A 167 -14.43 -0.48 7.06
CA CYS A 167 -12.98 -0.66 7.13
C CYS A 167 -12.24 0.68 7.24
N GLY A 168 -12.62 1.69 6.46
CA GLY A 168 -12.05 3.04 6.55
C GLY A 168 -12.21 3.65 7.94
N SER A 169 -13.43 3.60 8.50
CA SER A 169 -13.70 4.13 9.85
C SER A 169 -12.96 3.39 10.97
N VAL A 170 -12.79 2.06 10.84
CA VAL A 170 -12.02 1.24 11.78
C VAL A 170 -10.55 1.62 11.72
N LEU A 171 -9.99 1.72 10.51
CA LEU A 171 -8.59 2.09 10.31
C LEU A 171 -8.30 3.49 10.85
N GLU A 172 -9.18 4.46 10.59
CA GLU A 172 -9.06 5.81 11.12
C GLU A 172 -9.01 5.82 12.64
N GLY A 173 -9.93 5.12 13.30
CA GLY A 173 -9.95 5.05 14.76
C GLY A 173 -8.73 4.35 15.36
N ILE A 174 -8.21 3.30 14.71
CA ILE A 174 -6.97 2.63 15.12
C ILE A 174 -5.78 3.58 14.98
N LEU A 175 -5.56 4.16 13.80
CA LEU A 175 -4.41 5.03 13.54
C LEU A 175 -4.46 6.30 14.39
N MET A 176 -5.64 6.89 14.58
CA MET A 176 -5.84 8.03 15.47
C MET A 176 -5.40 7.70 16.89
N ALA A 177 -5.77 6.52 17.39
CA ALA A 177 -5.39 6.15 18.74
C ALA A 177 -3.90 5.79 18.87
N VAL A 178 -3.28 5.24 17.83
CA VAL A 178 -1.82 5.09 17.74
C VAL A 178 -1.15 6.47 17.77
N ALA A 179 -1.65 7.45 17.02
CA ALA A 179 -1.14 8.82 17.00
C ALA A 179 -1.23 9.50 18.37
N LEU A 180 -2.38 9.35 19.05
CA LEU A 180 -2.61 9.88 20.40
C LEU A 180 -1.65 9.31 21.45
N LYS A 181 -1.21 8.06 21.27
CA LYS A 181 -0.21 7.41 22.13
C LYS A 181 1.22 7.82 21.81
N ASN A 182 1.51 8.19 20.57
CA ASN A 182 2.84 8.52 20.09
C ASN A 182 2.90 9.96 19.55
N PRO A 183 2.47 10.98 20.33
CA PRO A 183 2.26 12.33 19.81
C PRO A 183 3.57 12.98 19.34
N ALA A 184 4.70 12.67 19.97
CA ALA A 184 5.99 13.25 19.61
C ALA A 184 6.47 12.78 18.23
N ASP A 185 6.27 11.51 17.89
CA ASP A 185 6.72 10.94 16.62
C ASP A 185 5.80 11.39 15.49
N PHE A 186 4.49 11.31 15.72
CA PHE A 186 3.49 11.77 14.75
C PHE A 186 3.60 13.25 14.46
N ASN A 187 3.82 14.13 15.45
CA ASN A 187 3.94 15.58 15.19
C ASN A 187 5.31 15.97 14.56
N ARG A 188 6.32 15.11 14.62
CA ARG A 188 7.64 15.38 14.01
C ARG A 188 7.76 14.88 12.58
N ALA A 189 6.86 13.99 12.16
CA ALA A 189 6.84 13.46 10.80
C ALA A 189 6.71 14.58 9.76
N SER A 190 7.43 14.44 8.65
CA SER A 190 7.40 15.36 7.53
C SER A 190 6.01 15.45 6.88
N ALA A 191 5.28 14.33 6.86
CA ALA A 191 3.91 14.21 6.36
C ALA A 191 2.84 14.82 7.29
N SER A 192 3.21 15.32 8.47
CA SER A 192 2.25 15.91 9.42
C SER A 192 1.49 17.08 8.79
N PRO A 193 0.15 17.10 8.85
CA PRO A 193 -0.63 18.19 8.30
C PRO A 193 -0.39 19.47 9.09
N LYS A 194 -0.05 20.55 8.40
CA LYS A 194 0.24 21.87 8.98
C LYS A 194 -0.84 22.89 8.65
N GLN A 195 -1.04 23.84 9.56
CA GLN A 195 -1.84 25.04 9.32
C GLN A 195 -1.08 25.96 8.37
N LYS A 196 -1.74 26.48 7.33
CA LYS A 196 -1.09 27.29 6.29
C LYS A 196 -0.57 28.62 6.84
N GLU A 197 -1.26 29.17 7.82
CA GLU A 197 -1.04 30.50 8.39
C GLU A 197 0.11 30.48 9.41
N THR A 198 0.21 29.42 10.21
CA THR A 198 1.14 29.35 11.34
C THR A 198 2.29 28.37 11.14
N GLY A 199 2.19 27.47 10.16
CA GLY A 199 3.14 26.37 9.94
C GLY A 199 3.13 25.31 11.04
N LYS A 200 2.27 25.45 12.07
CA LYS A 200 2.14 24.49 13.16
C LYS A 200 1.37 23.26 12.71
N VAL A 201 1.74 22.11 13.27
CA VAL A 201 1.00 20.87 13.05
C VAL A 201 -0.41 21.01 13.62
N ARG A 202 -1.40 20.53 12.86
CA ARG A 202 -2.81 20.55 13.26
C ARG A 202 -3.05 19.63 14.46
N PRO A 203 -3.99 19.93 15.34
CA PRO A 203 -4.39 19.00 16.39
C PRO A 203 -4.99 17.72 15.77
N PHE A 204 -4.78 16.57 16.41
CA PHE A 204 -5.14 15.26 15.83
C PHE A 204 -6.60 15.11 15.40
N HIS A 205 -7.55 15.76 16.09
CA HIS A 205 -8.97 15.70 15.71
C HIS A 205 -9.28 16.38 14.36
N GLU A 206 -8.34 17.14 13.79
CA GLU A 206 -8.44 17.74 12.45
C GLU A 206 -7.72 16.91 11.37
N TRP A 207 -7.13 15.78 11.73
CA TRP A 207 -6.42 14.91 10.79
C TRP A 207 -7.43 14.01 10.09
N THR A 208 -7.29 13.89 8.77
CA THR A 208 -8.05 12.91 7.99
C THR A 208 -7.42 11.53 8.08
N LEU A 209 -8.16 10.48 7.69
CA LEU A 209 -7.59 9.15 7.47
C LEU A 209 -6.34 9.18 6.59
N ALA A 210 -6.35 9.95 5.49
CA ALA A 210 -5.18 10.23 4.66
C ALA A 210 -3.95 10.63 5.47
N ASN A 211 -4.09 11.68 6.29
CA ASN A 211 -2.98 12.22 7.07
C ASN A 211 -2.47 11.18 8.07
N LEU A 212 -3.37 10.42 8.67
CA LEU A 212 -3.02 9.35 9.58
C LEU A 212 -2.26 8.22 8.88
N ILE A 213 -2.67 7.80 7.69
CA ILE A 213 -1.98 6.77 6.90
C ILE A 213 -0.58 7.24 6.50
N ASP A 214 -0.46 8.41 5.91
CA ASP A 214 0.81 8.94 5.40
C ASP A 214 1.84 9.09 6.53
N VAL A 215 1.42 9.68 7.66
CA VAL A 215 2.28 9.84 8.83
C VAL A 215 2.60 8.49 9.48
N SER A 216 1.63 7.58 9.56
CA SER A 216 1.84 6.23 10.10
C SER A 216 2.84 5.41 9.27
N HIS A 217 2.81 5.58 7.95
CA HIS A 217 3.78 4.98 7.05
C HIS A 217 5.18 5.57 7.25
N GLU A 218 5.31 6.89 7.40
CA GLU A 218 6.59 7.56 7.66
C GLU A 218 7.18 7.19 9.03
N VAL A 219 6.36 7.23 10.08
CA VAL A 219 6.77 6.92 11.45
C VAL A 219 7.12 5.44 11.60
N GLY A 220 6.52 4.59 10.76
CA GLY A 220 6.51 3.16 10.93
C GLY A 220 5.62 2.80 12.12
N VAL A 221 4.35 2.46 11.85
CA VAL A 221 3.50 1.85 12.89
C VAL A 221 4.28 0.66 13.43
N PRO A 222 4.44 0.52 14.77
CA PRO A 222 5.12 -0.64 15.31
C PRO A 222 4.36 -1.88 14.86
N GLU A 223 4.88 -2.56 13.84
CA GLU A 223 4.48 -3.90 13.49
C GLU A 223 4.52 -4.68 14.80
N SER A 224 3.37 -5.22 15.20
CA SER A 224 3.39 -6.33 16.14
C SER A 224 4.34 -7.34 15.52
N LYS A 225 5.50 -7.53 16.15
CA LYS A 225 6.55 -8.47 15.72
C LYS A 225 5.99 -9.89 15.70
N GLN A 226 5.17 -10.22 14.73
CA GLN A 226 4.72 -11.56 14.43
C GLN A 226 4.51 -11.70 12.92
N ARG A 227 5.53 -12.35 12.35
CA ARG A 227 5.54 -13.21 11.16
C ARG A 227 5.90 -12.57 9.81
N ASN A 228 7.08 -13.01 9.39
CA ASN A 228 7.69 -13.08 8.06
C ASN A 228 8.28 -11.81 7.48
N GLY A 229 9.62 -11.86 7.40
CA GLY A 229 10.48 -10.91 6.72
C GLY A 229 10.22 -10.86 5.23
N TYR A 230 9.33 -9.97 4.82
CA TYR A 230 9.36 -9.35 3.52
C TYR A 230 9.90 -7.94 3.71
N ALA A 231 11.08 -7.67 3.16
CA ALA A 231 11.56 -6.31 2.99
C ALA A 231 10.46 -5.54 2.23
N SER A 232 9.96 -4.45 2.82
CA SER A 232 8.86 -3.68 2.27
C SER A 232 9.24 -3.16 0.88
N LEU A 233 8.51 -3.63 -0.14
CA LEU A 233 8.36 -2.89 -1.38
C LEU A 233 7.62 -1.60 -1.01
N SER A 234 8.34 -0.48 -0.89
CA SER A 234 7.70 0.83 -0.84
C SER A 234 7.19 1.17 -2.24
N MET A 235 5.99 0.72 -2.58
CA MET A 235 5.18 1.44 -3.56
C MET A 235 4.70 2.73 -2.88
N SER A 236 4.86 3.87 -3.55
CA SER A 236 4.32 5.16 -3.12
C SER A 236 2.80 5.22 -3.35
N LEU A 237 2.06 4.25 -2.80
CA LEU A 237 0.60 4.25 -2.78
C LEU A 237 0.18 5.12 -1.59
N ASN A 238 -0.27 6.34 -1.87
CA ASN A 238 -0.86 7.23 -0.88
C ASN A 238 -2.38 7.27 -1.03
N GLU A 239 -3.08 7.75 0.00
CA GLU A 239 -4.54 7.67 0.04
C GLU A 239 -5.20 8.50 -1.07
N SER A 240 -4.64 9.64 -1.49
CA SER A 240 -5.21 10.42 -2.60
C SER A 240 -5.28 9.62 -3.90
N ILE A 241 -4.32 8.72 -4.18
CA ILE A 241 -4.36 7.83 -5.34
C ILE A 241 -5.49 6.81 -5.22
N VAL A 242 -5.73 6.28 -4.01
CA VAL A 242 -6.79 5.31 -3.76
C VAL A 242 -8.16 6.00 -3.77
N GLU A 243 -8.29 7.16 -3.13
CA GLU A 243 -9.51 7.96 -3.11
C GLU A 243 -9.91 8.39 -4.52
N ASP A 244 -8.98 8.93 -5.32
CA ASP A 244 -9.27 9.34 -6.70
C ASP A 244 -9.70 8.13 -7.56
N ALA A 245 -9.02 6.99 -7.42
CA ALA A 245 -9.37 5.75 -8.13
C ALA A 245 -10.74 5.20 -7.70
N ASP A 246 -11.05 5.24 -6.41
CA ASP A 246 -12.34 4.81 -5.86
C ASP A 246 -13.46 5.74 -6.33
N LEU A 247 -13.26 7.07 -6.29
CA LEU A 247 -14.22 8.05 -6.76
C LEU A 247 -14.49 7.92 -8.26
N GLU A 248 -13.46 7.69 -9.07
CA GLU A 248 -13.60 7.42 -10.50
C GLU A 248 -14.42 6.14 -10.72
N TRP A 249 -14.06 5.04 -10.05
CA TRP A 249 -14.76 3.77 -10.17
C TRP A 249 -16.23 3.84 -9.71
N PHE A 250 -16.51 4.50 -8.59
CA PHE A 250 -17.89 4.73 -8.15
C PHE A 250 -18.66 5.62 -9.12
N GLY A 251 -18.00 6.61 -9.73
CA GLY A 251 -18.56 7.42 -10.81
C GLY A 251 -18.99 6.57 -12.00
N GLU A 252 -18.16 5.63 -12.45
CA GLU A 252 -18.48 4.68 -13.53
C GLU A 252 -19.67 3.76 -13.18
N LEU A 253 -19.80 3.39 -11.91
CA LEU A 253 -20.94 2.64 -11.38
C LEU A 253 -22.22 3.49 -11.20
N GLY A 254 -22.17 4.78 -11.56
CA GLY A 254 -23.30 5.70 -11.51
C GLY A 254 -23.57 6.34 -10.14
N TYR A 255 -22.63 6.25 -9.20
CA TYR A 255 -22.73 6.93 -7.92
C TYR A 255 -22.39 8.42 -8.08
N ALA A 256 -23.14 9.28 -7.38
CA ALA A 256 -22.85 10.70 -7.31
C ALA A 256 -21.79 10.98 -6.23
N VAL A 257 -20.68 11.61 -6.62
CA VAL A 257 -19.65 12.08 -5.70
C VAL A 257 -20.10 13.37 -5.02
N GLY A 258 -19.92 13.47 -3.70
CA GLY A 258 -20.19 14.67 -2.92
C GLY A 258 -18.95 15.08 -2.14
N HIS A 259 -18.60 16.37 -2.18
CA HIS A 259 -17.39 16.87 -1.52
C HIS A 259 -17.68 17.50 -0.15
N GLY A 260 -16.66 17.53 0.71
CA GLY A 260 -16.73 18.03 2.09
C GLY A 260 -17.55 19.30 2.33
N PRO A 261 -17.42 20.38 1.53
CA PRO A 261 -18.18 21.62 1.74
C PRO A 261 -19.71 21.47 1.66
N GLN A 262 -20.20 20.42 0.98
CA GLN A 262 -21.62 20.10 0.87
C GLN A 262 -22.10 19.14 1.97
N LEU A 263 -21.17 18.65 2.80
CA LEU A 263 -21.41 17.61 3.79
C LEU A 263 -21.07 18.03 5.22
N VAL A 264 -20.28 19.07 5.44
CA VAL A 264 -19.80 19.48 6.76
C VAL A 264 -20.91 20.22 7.55
N PRO A 265 -21.06 19.96 8.86
CA PRO A 265 -21.96 20.73 9.73
C PRO A 265 -21.59 22.22 9.79
N GLY A 266 -22.60 23.09 9.84
CA GLY A 266 -22.40 24.54 10.04
C GLY A 266 -22.27 25.38 8.76
N GLU A 267 -22.24 24.73 7.59
CA GLU A 267 -22.28 25.40 6.28
C GLU A 267 -23.72 25.56 5.76
N PRO A 268 -24.01 26.54 4.89
CA PRO A 268 -25.36 26.74 4.32
C PRO A 268 -25.92 25.53 3.57
N ALA A 269 -25.04 24.64 3.07
CA ALA A 269 -25.38 23.41 2.39
C ALA A 269 -25.19 22.14 3.26
N ALA A 270 -25.04 22.28 4.57
CA ALA A 270 -24.82 21.17 5.48
C ALA A 270 -25.97 20.15 5.42
N VAL A 271 -25.64 18.88 5.21
CA VAL A 271 -26.62 17.76 5.20
C VAL A 271 -26.63 16.93 6.50
N ARG A 272 -25.86 17.38 7.50
CA ARG A 272 -25.78 16.81 8.86
C ARG A 272 -25.54 17.89 9.89
N GLU A 273 -26.06 17.67 11.09
CA GLU A 273 -25.89 18.57 12.25
C GLU A 273 -24.59 18.27 13.02
N SER A 274 -24.10 17.03 12.93
CA SER A 274 -22.90 16.58 13.63
C SER A 274 -22.19 15.49 12.86
N PHE A 275 -20.87 15.40 13.02
CA PHE A 275 -20.07 14.27 12.51
C PHE A 275 -20.42 12.94 13.20
N GLY A 276 -21.13 12.97 14.34
CA GLY A 276 -21.65 11.77 15.00
C GLY A 276 -22.86 11.12 14.29
N GLU A 277 -23.42 11.79 13.28
CA GLU A 277 -24.52 11.23 12.48
C GLU A 277 -23.99 10.21 11.47
N VAL A 278 -24.20 8.94 11.78
CA VAL A 278 -23.80 7.80 10.93
C VAL A 278 -24.66 7.69 9.66
N VAL A 279 -25.84 8.31 9.66
CA VAL A 279 -26.79 8.27 8.53
C VAL A 279 -27.23 9.69 8.20
N LEU A 280 -27.06 10.09 6.94
CA LEU A 280 -27.57 11.37 6.42
C LEU A 280 -29.08 11.25 6.18
N VAL A 281 -29.86 11.52 7.23
CA VAL A 281 -31.31 11.29 7.27
C VAL A 281 -32.04 11.96 6.12
N GLY A 282 -31.69 13.21 5.79
CA GLY A 282 -32.29 13.94 4.65
C GLY A 282 -32.08 13.22 3.33
N ARG A 283 -30.84 12.82 3.04
CA ARG A 283 -30.50 12.07 1.81
C ARG A 283 -31.12 10.69 1.78
N LEU A 284 -31.21 10.00 2.93
CA LEU A 284 -31.89 8.72 3.04
C LEU A 284 -33.39 8.86 2.74
N ARG A 285 -34.05 9.88 3.28
CA ARG A 285 -35.46 10.18 2.95
C ARG A 285 -35.61 10.47 1.45
N GLU A 286 -34.80 11.35 0.88
CA GLU A 286 -34.84 11.63 -0.55
C GLU A 286 -34.62 10.36 -1.39
N ALA A 287 -33.65 9.51 -1.02
CA ALA A 287 -33.37 8.26 -1.73
C ALA A 287 -34.55 7.29 -1.68
N ILE A 288 -35.24 7.18 -0.54
CA ILE A 288 -36.44 6.33 -0.39
C ILE A 288 -37.61 6.85 -1.24
N TRP A 289 -37.79 8.18 -1.31
CA TRP A 289 -38.95 8.80 -1.93
C TRP A 289 -38.72 9.33 -3.35
N ARG A 290 -37.50 9.19 -3.91
CA ARG A 290 -37.20 9.56 -5.29
C ARG A 290 -38.04 8.73 -6.28
N PRO A 291 -38.78 9.35 -7.21
CA PRO A 291 -39.60 8.65 -8.20
C PRO A 291 -38.79 7.68 -9.09
N ALA A 292 -37.52 7.97 -9.36
CA ALA A 292 -36.61 7.08 -10.09
C ALA A 292 -36.31 5.76 -9.36
N ASN A 293 -36.49 5.71 -8.04
CA ASN A 293 -36.30 4.51 -7.21
C ASN A 293 -37.60 3.73 -6.98
N ALA A 294 -38.73 4.17 -7.56
CA ALA A 294 -40.03 3.52 -7.42
C ALA A 294 -40.07 2.10 -8.01
N GLY A 295 -39.05 1.69 -8.77
CA GLY A 295 -38.99 0.41 -9.46
C GLY A 295 -37.95 -0.63 -9.01
N SER A 296 -36.86 -0.31 -8.29
CA SER A 296 -35.76 -1.29 -8.23
C SER A 296 -34.76 -1.35 -7.06
N ALA A 297 -34.74 -0.48 -6.04
CA ALA A 297 -33.60 -0.52 -5.09
C ALA A 297 -33.90 -0.98 -3.64
N ILE A 298 -35.14 -0.84 -3.15
CA ILE A 298 -35.46 -1.18 -1.74
C ILE A 298 -36.50 -2.30 -1.70
N PRO A 299 -36.12 -3.50 -1.22
CA PRO A 299 -37.02 -4.63 -1.01
C PRO A 299 -38.27 -4.20 -0.23
N ALA A 300 -39.45 -4.63 -0.68
CA ALA A 300 -40.74 -4.16 -0.13
C ALA A 300 -40.88 -4.45 1.38
N ASP A 301 -40.24 -5.52 1.84
CA ASP A 301 -40.13 -5.98 3.23
C ASP A 301 -39.15 -5.16 4.09
N ALA A 302 -38.16 -4.49 3.48
CA ALA A 302 -37.23 -3.60 4.19
C ALA A 302 -37.86 -2.22 4.49
N ARG A 303 -38.84 -1.78 3.69
CA ARG A 303 -39.48 -0.45 3.80
C ARG A 303 -40.13 -0.18 5.17
N PRO A 304 -40.88 -1.11 5.79
CA PRO A 304 -41.46 -0.92 7.13
C PRO A 304 -40.38 -0.76 8.23
N THR A 305 -39.30 -1.53 8.15
CA THR A 305 -38.19 -1.47 9.11
C THR A 305 -37.45 -0.14 9.02
N ILE A 306 -37.15 0.31 7.80
CA ILE A 306 -36.54 1.62 7.56
C ILE A 306 -37.46 2.74 8.06
N LYS A 307 -38.77 2.65 7.78
CA LYS A 307 -39.75 3.62 8.27
C LYS A 307 -39.80 3.68 9.80
N ARG A 308 -39.76 2.52 10.48
CA ARG A 308 -39.76 2.43 11.95
C ARG A 308 -38.47 3.00 12.55
N TYR A 309 -37.31 2.70 11.95
CA TYR A 309 -36.03 3.28 12.35
C TYR A 309 -36.04 4.80 12.25
N LEU A 310 -36.53 5.34 11.12
CA LEU A 310 -36.66 6.78 10.91
C LEU A 310 -37.61 7.41 11.93
N GLN A 311 -38.77 6.80 12.23
CA GLN A 311 -39.68 7.33 13.25
C GLN A 311 -39.06 7.35 14.65
N VAL A 312 -38.40 6.27 15.07
CA VAL A 312 -37.78 6.19 16.40
C VAL A 312 -36.65 7.20 16.59
N ARG A 313 -35.79 7.40 15.57
CA ARG A 313 -34.66 8.33 15.66
C ARG A 313 -35.02 9.80 15.39
N ILE A 314 -36.04 10.07 14.57
CA ILE A 314 -36.38 11.44 14.14
C ILE A 314 -37.49 12.04 15.01
N GLU A 315 -38.57 11.29 15.27
CA GLU A 315 -39.72 11.80 16.03
C GLU A 315 -39.48 11.72 17.55
N GLY A 316 -38.63 10.81 18.01
CA GLY A 316 -38.25 10.68 19.43
C GLY A 316 -37.35 11.80 19.96
N ASN A 317 -36.69 12.56 19.09
CA ASN A 317 -35.83 13.70 19.45
C ASN A 317 -36.52 15.07 19.32
N GLN A 318 -37.79 15.12 18.92
CA GLN A 318 -38.63 16.31 19.10
C GLN A 318 -39.31 16.22 20.48
N LYS A 319 -38.56 16.49 21.55
CA LYS A 319 -39.17 17.03 22.78
C LYS A 319 -39.01 18.54 22.76
N PRO A 320 -40.06 19.30 23.17
CA PRO A 320 -40.02 20.76 23.18
C PRO A 320 -38.93 21.33 24.09
#